data_AF-A0A8J3SFF8-F1
#
_entry.id   AF-A0A8J3SFF8-F1
#
_cell.length_a   1.000
_cell.length_b   1.000
_cell.length_c   1.000
_cell.angle_alpha   90.00
_cell.angle_beta   90.00
_cell.angle_gamma   90.00
#
_symmetry.space_group_name_H-M   'P 1'
#
loop_
_entity.id
_entity.type
_entity.pdbx_description
1 polymer ?
#
loop_
_entity_poly.entity_id
_entity_poly.type
_entity_poly.pdbx_seq_one_letter_code
_entity_poly.pdbx_strand_id
1 'polypeptide(L)'
;MTSSPLPLAKVTVELPDWPVVDRWRRHVDAARSASGYVATAAGFLAAAAGLFTPLFAGVALGATAVLTFLGLLTLRFWRPEGHQRATATVLYLAPGVGLAVLLIVEQLVPGPHWVEALLLMVWTTVVPFLRPARTARLMMCPPPPPPPAPKPAPSAEVACDHPAARWWAANVAVDSGAGPGTLLENIEQIGEASIRATIRSAAAGQPVPDISIRRLSALMDVPEELIGIGPVPGRGAGVRCLTIGTAAAAAADPATVWAQRIAPAAMPGTVLTGVRTGRLGVPGGEGGA
;
A
#
# COMPACT_ATOMS: atom_id res chain seq x y z
N MET A 1 -11.46 52.05 -5.74
CA MET A 1 -10.60 51.19 -4.90
C MET A 1 -11.45 50.03 -4.40
N THR A 2 -11.39 48.88 -5.08
CA THR A 2 -12.12 47.66 -4.70
C THR A 2 -11.24 46.87 -3.74
N SER A 3 -11.63 46.76 -2.47
CA SER A 3 -10.89 45.92 -1.51
C SER A 3 -11.06 44.45 -1.92
N SER A 4 -9.94 43.77 -2.18
CA SER A 4 -9.97 42.32 -2.32
C SER A 4 -10.39 41.70 -0.99
N PRO A 5 -11.39 40.79 -0.99
CA PRO A 5 -11.79 40.12 0.24
C PRO A 5 -10.61 39.33 0.82
N LEU A 6 -10.44 39.41 2.14
CA LEU A 6 -9.40 38.69 2.86
C LEU A 6 -9.56 37.17 2.62
N PRO A 7 -8.47 36.45 2.34
CA PRO A 7 -8.53 35.00 2.15
C PRO A 7 -9.02 34.33 3.44
N LEU A 8 -10.06 33.51 3.32
CA LEU A 8 -10.62 32.74 4.44
C LEU A 8 -9.54 31.84 5.05
N ALA A 9 -9.45 31.86 6.38
CA ALA A 9 -8.54 31.01 7.13
C ALA A 9 -8.86 29.53 6.85
N LYS A 10 -7.86 28.76 6.39
CA LYS A 10 -7.98 27.32 6.23
C LYS A 10 -8.00 26.67 7.61
N VAL A 11 -9.19 26.27 8.05
CA VAL A 11 -9.35 25.46 9.25
C VAL A 11 -9.09 24.01 8.87
N THR A 12 -7.93 23.49 9.25
CA THR A 12 -7.61 22.06 9.10
C THR A 12 -8.27 21.32 10.25
N VAL A 13 -9.39 20.66 9.98
CA VAL A 13 -10.04 19.78 10.95
C VAL A 13 -9.38 18.40 10.84
N GLU A 14 -8.60 18.01 11.85
CA GLU A 14 -8.15 16.63 11.98
C GLU A 14 -9.37 15.77 12.33
N LEU A 15 -9.87 15.04 11.34
CA LEU A 15 -10.91 14.04 11.55
C LEU A 15 -10.27 12.84 12.26
N PRO A 16 -10.77 12.43 13.42
CA PRO A 16 -10.24 11.27 14.11
C PRO A 16 -10.38 10.01 13.26
N ASP A 17 -9.38 9.12 13.32
CA ASP A 17 -9.33 7.90 12.51
C ASP A 17 -10.18 6.80 13.15
N TRP A 18 -11.31 6.43 12.50
CA TRP A 18 -12.32 5.54 13.09
C TRP A 18 -12.32 4.21 12.34
N PRO A 19 -11.45 3.24 12.70
CA PRO A 19 -11.26 2.00 11.95
C PRO A 19 -12.53 1.13 11.87
N VAL A 20 -13.48 1.33 12.78
CA VAL A 20 -14.80 0.68 12.76
C VAL A 20 -15.67 1.26 11.64
N VAL A 21 -15.68 2.59 11.47
CA VAL A 21 -16.45 3.27 10.41
C VAL A 21 -15.90 2.87 9.04
N ASP A 22 -14.58 2.79 8.89
CA ASP A 22 -13.97 2.38 7.63
C ASP A 22 -14.22 0.91 7.29
N ARG A 23 -14.22 0.02 8.29
CA ARG A 23 -14.65 -1.36 8.08
C ARG A 23 -16.11 -1.40 7.66
N TRP A 24 -16.99 -0.65 8.32
CA TRP A 24 -18.41 -0.65 8.00
C TRP A 24 -18.68 -0.10 6.59
N ARG A 25 -18.03 1.01 6.19
CA ARG A 25 -18.09 1.55 4.82
C ARG A 25 -17.68 0.52 3.77
N ARG A 26 -16.59 -0.22 4.02
CA ARG A 26 -16.15 -1.30 3.13
C ARG A 26 -17.17 -2.42 3.00
N HIS A 27 -17.82 -2.83 4.10
CA HIS A 27 -18.88 -3.85 4.05
C HIS A 27 -20.11 -3.38 3.29
N VAL A 28 -20.55 -2.13 3.52
CA VAL A 28 -21.67 -1.52 2.78
C VAL A 28 -21.36 -1.44 1.28
N ASP A 29 -20.12 -1.12 0.93
CA ASP A 29 -19.67 -1.04 -0.46
C ASP A 29 -19.60 -2.40 -1.14
N ALA A 30 -19.13 -3.44 -0.41
CA ALA A 30 -19.15 -4.81 -0.89
C ALA A 30 -20.60 -5.31 -1.09
N ALA A 31 -21.48 -5.07 -0.12
CA ALA A 31 -22.89 -5.46 -0.19
C ALA A 31 -23.61 -4.79 -1.37
N ARG A 32 -23.38 -3.48 -1.59
CA ARG A 32 -23.94 -2.76 -2.74
C ARG A 32 -23.39 -3.25 -4.09
N SER A 33 -22.11 -3.63 -4.13
CA SER A 33 -21.51 -4.19 -5.35
C SER A 33 -22.10 -5.57 -5.67
N ALA A 34 -22.26 -6.41 -4.64
CA ALA A 34 -22.89 -7.72 -4.77
C ALA A 34 -24.36 -7.62 -5.17
N SER A 35 -25.13 -6.69 -4.57
CA SER A 35 -26.54 -6.51 -4.94
C SER A 35 -26.71 -6.02 -6.38
N GLY A 36 -25.85 -5.13 -6.86
CA GLY A 36 -25.84 -4.70 -8.26
C GLY A 36 -25.56 -5.85 -9.23
N TYR A 37 -24.65 -6.75 -8.87
CA TYR A 37 -24.37 -7.96 -9.66
C TYR A 37 -25.57 -8.91 -9.70
N VAL A 38 -26.16 -9.20 -8.54
CA VAL A 38 -27.35 -10.06 -8.43
C VAL A 38 -28.51 -9.47 -9.23
N ALA A 39 -28.75 -8.17 -9.15
CA ALA A 39 -29.79 -7.50 -9.92
C ALA A 39 -29.54 -7.58 -11.44
N THR A 40 -28.28 -7.44 -11.88
CA THR A 40 -27.90 -7.57 -13.29
C THR A 40 -28.12 -9.00 -13.79
N ALA A 41 -27.70 -10.00 -13.01
CA ALA A 41 -27.91 -11.41 -13.34
C ALA A 41 -29.40 -11.77 -13.38
N ALA A 42 -30.19 -11.29 -12.42
CA ALA A 42 -31.63 -11.47 -12.39
C ALA A 42 -32.30 -10.81 -13.61
N GLY A 43 -31.89 -9.60 -13.98
CA GLY A 43 -32.37 -8.91 -15.18
C GLY A 43 -32.04 -9.66 -16.47
N PHE A 44 -30.84 -10.22 -16.58
CA PHE A 44 -30.44 -11.08 -17.70
C PHE A 44 -31.30 -12.34 -17.78
N LEU A 45 -31.51 -13.04 -16.67
CA LEU A 45 -32.35 -14.24 -16.64
C LEU A 45 -33.80 -13.92 -17.01
N ALA A 46 -34.33 -12.78 -16.54
CA ALA A 46 -35.67 -12.32 -16.89
C ALA A 46 -35.79 -11.98 -18.39
N ALA A 47 -34.81 -11.27 -18.95
CA ALA A 47 -34.77 -10.97 -20.38
C ALA A 47 -34.63 -12.25 -21.22
N ALA A 48 -33.76 -13.17 -20.82
CA ALA A 48 -33.61 -14.47 -21.47
C ALA A 48 -34.92 -15.29 -21.42
N ALA A 49 -35.62 -15.31 -20.29
CA ALA A 49 -36.92 -15.97 -20.18
C ALA A 49 -37.99 -15.32 -21.04
N GLY A 50 -37.94 -13.99 -21.21
CA GLY A 50 -38.81 -13.20 -22.10
C GLY A 50 -38.69 -13.64 -23.56
N LEU A 51 -37.47 -13.87 -24.04
CA LEU A 51 -37.18 -14.35 -25.40
C LEU A 51 -37.84 -15.69 -25.73
N PHE A 52 -38.10 -16.53 -24.73
CA PHE A 52 -38.76 -17.83 -24.92
C PHE A 52 -40.23 -17.85 -24.51
N THR A 53 -40.67 -16.88 -23.69
CA THR A 53 -42.02 -16.86 -23.13
C THR A 53 -42.58 -15.43 -23.08
N PRO A 54 -43.49 -15.07 -23.99
CA PRO A 54 -44.06 -13.73 -24.06
C PRO A 54 -44.78 -13.28 -22.78
N LEU A 55 -45.32 -14.24 -22.01
CA LEU A 55 -46.02 -13.99 -20.74
C LEU A 55 -45.12 -13.28 -19.71
N PHE A 56 -43.82 -13.57 -19.69
CA PHE A 56 -42.90 -13.02 -18.70
C PHE A 56 -42.34 -11.64 -19.08
N ALA A 57 -42.45 -11.23 -20.35
CA ALA A 57 -41.95 -9.93 -20.81
C ALA A 57 -42.63 -8.75 -20.10
N GLY A 58 -43.96 -8.82 -19.92
CA GLY A 58 -44.72 -7.77 -19.20
C GLY A 58 -44.34 -7.67 -17.72
N VAL A 59 -44.13 -8.82 -17.06
CA VAL A 59 -43.69 -8.88 -15.65
C VAL A 59 -42.28 -8.33 -15.50
N ALA A 60 -41.38 -8.67 -16.43
CA ALA A 60 -40.01 -8.16 -16.44
C ALA A 60 -39.96 -6.63 -16.68
N LEU A 61 -40.79 -6.10 -17.59
CA LEU A 61 -40.95 -4.66 -17.80
C LEU A 61 -41.43 -3.96 -16.53
N GLY A 62 -42.48 -4.48 -15.88
CA GLY A 62 -43.01 -3.93 -14.64
C GLY A 62 -41.96 -3.92 -13.53
N ALA A 63 -41.26 -5.04 -13.31
CA ALA A 63 -40.19 -5.13 -12.32
C ALA A 63 -39.05 -4.15 -12.61
N THR A 64 -38.64 -4.03 -13.88
CA THR A 64 -37.58 -3.11 -14.30
C THR A 64 -37.99 -1.65 -14.08
N ALA A 65 -39.24 -1.29 -14.42
CA ALA A 65 -39.77 0.06 -14.20
C ALA A 65 -39.80 0.41 -12.71
N VAL A 66 -40.28 -0.50 -11.86
CA VAL A 66 -40.32 -0.32 -10.40
C VAL A 66 -38.90 -0.13 -9.84
N LEU A 67 -37.95 -0.99 -10.22
CA LEU A 67 -36.56 -0.89 -9.75
C LEU A 67 -35.88 0.40 -10.23
N THR A 68 -36.11 0.80 -11.48
CA THR A 68 -35.58 2.05 -12.04
C THR A 68 -36.16 3.25 -11.30
N PHE A 69 -37.47 3.27 -11.06
CA PHE A 69 -38.14 4.35 -10.34
C PHE A 69 -37.67 4.45 -8.89
N LEU A 70 -37.53 3.31 -8.20
CA LEU A 70 -37.00 3.27 -6.83
C LEU A 70 -35.55 3.78 -6.78
N GLY A 71 -34.72 3.42 -7.77
CA GLY A 71 -33.37 3.96 -7.95
C GLY A 71 -33.35 5.48 -8.14
N LEU A 72 -34.26 6.03 -8.96
CA LEU A 72 -34.38 7.47 -9.16
C LEU A 72 -34.90 8.20 -7.91
N LEU A 73 -35.85 7.62 -7.19
CA LEU A 73 -36.36 8.18 -5.94
C LEU A 73 -35.25 8.26 -4.90
N THR A 74 -34.49 7.18 -4.71
CA THR A 74 -33.36 7.18 -3.76
C THR A 74 -32.31 8.22 -4.13
N LEU A 75 -31.99 8.41 -5.41
CA LEU A 75 -31.13 9.52 -5.86
C LEU A 75 -31.70 10.90 -5.53
N ARG A 76 -33.01 11.11 -5.71
CA ARG A 76 -33.67 12.39 -5.43
C ARG A 76 -33.58 12.78 -3.96
N PHE A 77 -33.63 11.82 -3.04
CA PHE A 77 -33.57 12.09 -1.61
C PHE A 77 -32.15 12.19 -1.04
N TRP A 78 -31.15 11.59 -1.68
CA TRP A 78 -29.81 11.42 -1.09
C TRP A 78 -28.70 12.27 -1.74
N ARG A 79 -28.90 12.84 -2.93
CA ARG A 79 -27.83 13.55 -3.65
C ARG A 79 -28.06 15.07 -3.68
N PRO A 80 -27.02 15.88 -3.39
CA PRO A 80 -27.07 17.34 -3.56
C PRO A 80 -27.26 17.73 -5.03
N GLU A 81 -27.83 18.91 -5.27
CA GLU A 81 -28.12 19.43 -6.61
C GLU A 81 -26.84 19.70 -7.43
N GLY A 82 -26.98 19.77 -8.76
CA GLY A 82 -25.89 20.10 -9.70
C GLY A 82 -25.52 18.99 -10.67
N HIS A 83 -24.36 19.14 -11.32
CA HIS A 83 -23.90 18.26 -12.41
C HIS A 83 -23.81 16.78 -12.00
N GLN A 84 -23.40 16.51 -10.76
CA GLN A 84 -23.29 15.14 -10.23
C GLN A 84 -24.65 14.41 -10.19
N ARG A 85 -25.73 15.14 -9.87
CA ARG A 85 -27.09 14.57 -9.86
C ARG A 85 -27.53 14.22 -11.28
N ALA A 86 -27.26 15.08 -12.25
CA ALA A 86 -27.57 14.81 -13.65
C ALA A 86 -26.85 13.55 -14.16
N THR A 87 -25.54 13.43 -13.90
CA THR A 87 -24.76 12.25 -14.29
C THR A 87 -25.27 10.98 -13.60
N ALA A 88 -25.60 11.06 -12.31
CA ALA A 88 -26.18 9.94 -11.57
C ALA A 88 -27.54 9.52 -12.14
N THR A 89 -28.40 10.47 -12.46
CA THR A 89 -29.71 10.22 -13.07
C THR A 89 -29.56 9.51 -14.41
N VAL A 90 -28.67 9.97 -15.29
CA VAL A 90 -28.43 9.31 -16.59
C VAL A 90 -27.93 7.88 -16.39
N LEU A 91 -26.98 7.66 -15.49
CA LEU A 91 -26.43 6.32 -15.21
C LEU A 91 -27.46 5.35 -14.63
N TYR A 92 -28.41 5.83 -13.84
CA TYR A 92 -29.50 5.00 -13.29
C TYR A 92 -30.66 4.80 -14.27
N LEU A 93 -30.93 5.78 -15.13
CA LEU A 93 -32.02 5.73 -16.10
C LEU A 93 -31.67 4.85 -17.31
N ALA A 94 -30.44 4.95 -17.81
CA ALA A 94 -30.02 4.33 -19.06
C ALA A 94 -30.25 2.81 -19.13
N PRO A 95 -29.94 2.00 -18.08
CA PRO A 95 -30.20 0.56 -18.12
C PRO A 95 -31.69 0.23 -18.20
N GLY A 96 -32.53 0.94 -17.43
CA GLY A 96 -33.97 0.70 -17.41
C GLY A 96 -34.65 1.09 -18.73
N VAL A 97 -34.28 2.24 -19.29
CA VAL A 97 -34.79 2.70 -20.60
C VAL A 97 -34.28 1.80 -21.71
N GLY A 98 -33.01 1.41 -21.70
CA GLY A 98 -32.44 0.51 -22.70
C GLY A 98 -33.15 -0.85 -22.72
N LEU A 99 -33.40 -1.44 -21.55
CA LEU A 99 -34.11 -2.71 -21.43
C LEU A 99 -35.58 -2.58 -21.85
N ALA A 100 -36.25 -1.48 -21.50
CA ALA A 100 -37.62 -1.22 -21.94
C ALA A 100 -37.72 -1.08 -23.47
N VAL A 101 -36.81 -0.34 -24.09
CA VAL A 101 -36.74 -0.21 -25.56
C VAL A 101 -36.52 -1.56 -26.21
N LEU A 102 -35.60 -2.38 -25.68
CA LEU A 102 -35.31 -3.70 -26.24
C LEU A 102 -36.54 -4.62 -26.19
N LEU A 103 -37.24 -4.66 -25.06
CA LEU A 103 -38.47 -5.44 -24.92
C LEU A 103 -39.63 -4.92 -25.79
N ILE A 104 -39.72 -3.61 -26.02
CA ILE A 104 -40.72 -3.04 -26.95
C ILE A 104 -40.40 -3.43 -28.41
N VAL A 105 -39.13 -3.37 -28.80
CA VAL A 105 -38.70 -3.77 -30.16
C VAL A 105 -38.99 -5.26 -30.41
N GLU A 106 -38.73 -6.11 -29.41
CA GLU A 106 -39.02 -7.56 -29.47
C GLU A 106 -40.51 -7.86 -29.68
N GLN A 107 -41.41 -7.04 -29.12
CA GLN A 107 -42.86 -7.18 -29.33
C GLN A 107 -43.32 -6.73 -30.73
N LEU A 108 -42.56 -5.84 -31.38
CA LEU A 108 -42.94 -5.24 -32.66
C LEU A 108 -42.40 -6.01 -33.87
N VAL A 109 -41.26 -6.69 -33.74
CA VAL A 109 -40.58 -7.40 -34.84
C VAL A 109 -40.58 -8.89 -34.54
N PRO A 110 -41.54 -9.68 -35.04
CA PRO A 110 -41.53 -11.12 -34.83
C PRO A 110 -40.37 -11.77 -35.59
N GLY A 111 -39.47 -12.45 -34.89
CA GLY A 111 -38.37 -13.18 -35.50
C GLY A 111 -37.30 -13.66 -34.51
N PRO A 112 -36.31 -14.42 -34.98
CA PRO A 112 -35.20 -14.84 -34.14
C PRO A 112 -34.19 -13.69 -33.92
N HIS A 113 -34.17 -13.18 -32.68
CA HIS A 113 -33.36 -12.04 -32.22
C HIS A 113 -31.93 -12.43 -31.78
N TRP A 114 -31.18 -13.12 -32.65
CA TRP A 114 -29.84 -13.62 -32.31
C TRP A 114 -28.85 -12.50 -31.99
N VAL A 115 -28.99 -11.34 -32.65
CA VAL A 115 -28.10 -10.20 -32.43
C VAL A 115 -28.38 -9.56 -31.07
N GLU A 116 -29.65 -9.38 -30.70
CA GLU A 116 -30.03 -8.85 -29.39
C GLU A 116 -29.60 -9.79 -28.27
N ALA A 117 -29.78 -11.11 -28.43
CA ALA A 117 -29.32 -12.11 -27.47
C ALA A 117 -27.78 -12.09 -27.30
N LEU A 118 -27.04 -11.95 -28.40
CA LEU A 118 -25.57 -11.84 -28.36
C LEU A 118 -25.12 -10.56 -27.69
N LEU A 119 -25.74 -9.42 -28.01
CA LEU A 119 -25.46 -8.14 -27.35
C LEU A 119 -25.77 -8.18 -25.85
N LEU A 120 -26.88 -8.80 -25.47
CA LEU A 120 -27.26 -8.99 -24.07
C LEU A 120 -26.22 -9.87 -23.35
N MET A 121 -25.78 -10.96 -23.97
CA MET A 121 -24.75 -11.85 -23.42
C MET A 121 -23.40 -11.13 -23.26
N VAL A 122 -22.95 -10.39 -24.29
CA VAL A 122 -21.74 -9.57 -24.23
C VAL A 122 -21.86 -8.51 -23.14
N TRP A 123 -22.99 -7.82 -23.05
CA TRP A 123 -23.20 -6.82 -22.00
C TRP A 123 -23.13 -7.42 -20.60
N THR A 124 -23.80 -8.55 -20.39
CA THR A 124 -23.86 -9.23 -19.07
C THR A 124 -22.49 -9.76 -18.66
N THR A 125 -21.66 -10.18 -19.62
CA THR A 125 -20.28 -10.62 -19.36
C THR A 125 -19.32 -9.46 -19.14
N VAL A 126 -19.53 -8.30 -19.78
CA VAL A 126 -18.63 -7.13 -19.69
C VAL A 126 -18.91 -6.25 -18.46
N VAL A 127 -20.18 -6.10 -18.03
CA VAL A 127 -20.56 -5.28 -16.86
C VAL A 127 -19.78 -5.57 -15.58
N PRO A 128 -19.50 -6.84 -15.20
CA PRO A 128 -18.68 -7.17 -14.04
C PRO A 128 -17.26 -6.59 -14.10
N PHE A 129 -16.69 -6.46 -15.30
CA PHE A 129 -15.35 -5.89 -15.52
C PHE A 129 -15.38 -4.37 -15.55
N LEU A 130 -16.38 -3.77 -16.19
CA LEU A 130 -16.57 -2.31 -16.24
C LEU A 130 -16.83 -1.71 -14.86
N ARG A 131 -17.45 -2.47 -13.95
CA ARG A 131 -17.88 -2.01 -12.62
C ARG A 131 -18.50 -0.60 -12.66
N PRO A 132 -19.60 -0.39 -13.42
CA PRO A 132 -20.14 0.95 -13.69
C PRO A 132 -20.42 1.75 -12.41
N ALA A 133 -20.81 1.10 -11.31
CA ALA A 133 -20.99 1.74 -10.00
C ALA A 133 -19.69 2.35 -9.43
N ARG A 134 -18.54 1.71 -9.66
CA ARG A 134 -17.23 2.23 -9.26
C ARG A 134 -16.85 3.43 -10.11
N THR A 135 -17.03 3.35 -11.42
CA THR A 135 -16.75 4.45 -12.36
C THR A 135 -17.63 5.67 -12.06
N ALA A 136 -18.93 5.45 -11.84
CA ALA A 136 -19.87 6.47 -11.40
C ALA A 136 -19.44 7.14 -10.09
N ARG A 137 -18.95 6.36 -9.11
CA ARG A 137 -18.43 6.90 -7.86
C ARG A 137 -17.18 7.75 -8.06
N LEU A 138 -16.22 7.30 -8.87
CA LEU A 138 -15.01 8.09 -9.16
C LEU A 138 -15.33 9.41 -9.85
N MET A 139 -16.39 9.44 -10.67
CA MET A 139 -16.88 10.69 -11.28
C MET A 139 -17.61 11.60 -10.29
N MET A 140 -18.36 11.04 -9.34
CA MET A 140 -19.15 11.85 -8.38
C MET A 140 -18.39 12.22 -7.10
N CYS A 141 -17.39 11.44 -6.74
CA CYS A 141 -16.52 11.67 -5.61
C CYS A 141 -15.11 11.49 -6.16
N PRO A 142 -14.42 12.59 -6.54
CA PRO A 142 -13.01 12.50 -6.86
C PRO A 142 -12.33 11.73 -5.72
N PRO A 143 -11.43 10.78 -6.02
CA PRO A 143 -10.70 10.11 -4.96
C PRO A 143 -10.16 11.19 -4.03
N PRO A 144 -10.26 11.01 -2.69
CA PRO A 144 -9.64 11.95 -1.77
C PRO A 144 -8.21 12.16 -2.24
N PRO A 145 -7.71 13.41 -2.24
CA PRO A 145 -6.34 13.67 -2.66
C PRO A 145 -5.46 12.65 -1.94
N PRO A 146 -4.49 12.02 -2.65
CA PRO A 146 -3.62 11.05 -2.02
C PRO A 146 -3.13 11.67 -0.72
N PRO A 147 -3.12 10.91 0.41
CA PRO A 147 -2.66 11.45 1.68
C PRO A 147 -1.35 12.16 1.39
N PRO A 148 -1.17 13.41 1.85
CA PRO A 148 0.05 14.15 1.56
C PRO A 148 1.19 13.20 1.87
N ALA A 149 2.04 12.94 0.86
CA ALA A 149 3.19 12.04 1.01
C ALA A 149 3.80 12.39 2.37
N PRO A 150 3.95 11.40 3.28
CA PRO A 150 4.28 11.69 4.67
C PRO A 150 5.41 12.69 4.62
N LYS A 151 5.09 13.92 5.03
CA LYS A 151 6.06 15.00 5.08
C LYS A 151 7.17 14.36 5.88
N PRO A 152 8.38 14.16 5.33
CA PRO A 152 9.42 13.42 6.03
C PRO A 152 9.43 14.02 7.41
N ALA A 153 9.06 13.21 8.41
CA ALA A 153 8.99 13.67 9.78
C ALA A 153 10.30 14.42 9.97
N PRO A 154 10.30 15.69 10.46
CA PRO A 154 11.53 16.44 10.62
C PRO A 154 12.48 15.46 11.26
N SER A 155 13.49 15.05 10.47
CA SER A 155 14.35 13.92 10.84
C SER A 155 14.76 14.31 12.22
N ALA A 156 14.40 13.52 13.24
CA ALA A 156 14.77 13.85 14.59
C ALA A 156 16.28 13.96 14.51
N GLU A 157 16.74 15.19 14.52
CA GLU A 157 18.10 15.60 14.25
C GLU A 157 18.84 15.28 15.53
N VAL A 158 18.87 13.99 15.87
CA VAL A 158 19.93 13.41 16.66
C VAL A 158 21.08 13.36 15.67
N ALA A 159 21.61 14.54 15.35
CA ALA A 159 22.92 14.68 14.78
C ALA A 159 23.83 13.95 15.75
N CYS A 160 24.20 12.72 15.41
CA CYS A 160 25.35 12.12 16.02
C CYS A 160 26.51 13.06 15.66
N ASP A 161 27.01 13.83 16.62
CA ASP A 161 28.02 14.89 16.40
C ASP A 161 29.37 14.35 15.88
N HIS A 162 29.47 13.02 15.72
CA HIS A 162 30.61 12.35 15.18
C HIS A 162 30.93 12.84 13.74
N PRO A 163 32.18 13.23 13.44
CA PRO A 163 32.55 13.74 12.12
C PRO A 163 32.27 12.73 11.00
N ALA A 164 32.47 11.42 11.25
CA ALA A 164 32.15 10.39 10.27
C ALA A 164 30.64 10.26 9.98
N ALA A 165 29.76 10.50 10.96
CA ALA A 165 28.31 10.50 10.72
C ALA A 165 27.90 11.70 9.84
N ARG A 166 28.48 12.88 10.09
CA ARG A 166 28.28 14.07 9.25
C ARG A 166 28.80 13.87 7.83
N TRP A 167 29.98 13.29 7.69
CA TRP A 167 30.55 12.96 6.37
C TRP A 167 29.68 11.95 5.62
N TRP A 168 29.17 10.92 6.31
CA TRP A 168 28.24 9.94 5.73
C TRP A 168 26.95 10.61 5.24
N ALA A 169 26.36 11.48 6.05
CA ALA A 169 25.15 12.22 5.70
C ALA A 169 25.37 13.10 4.44
N ALA A 170 26.52 13.76 4.34
CA ALA A 170 26.83 14.67 3.24
C ALA A 170 27.22 13.98 1.92
N ASN A 171 27.83 12.79 1.96
CA ASN A 171 28.41 12.16 0.77
C ASN A 171 27.77 10.82 0.39
N VAL A 172 27.31 10.04 1.37
CA VAL A 172 26.79 8.68 1.16
C VAL A 172 25.27 8.64 1.17
N ALA A 173 24.64 9.37 2.09
CA ALA A 173 23.20 9.35 2.33
C ALA A 173 22.36 10.24 1.40
N VAL A 174 23.02 11.03 0.55
CA VAL A 174 22.36 11.86 -0.47
C VAL A 174 21.67 11.01 -1.52
N ASP A 175 20.67 11.57 -2.22
CA ASP A 175 19.84 10.82 -3.19
C ASP A 175 20.65 10.12 -4.29
N SER A 176 21.75 10.73 -4.71
CA SER A 176 22.68 10.17 -5.71
C SER A 176 23.81 9.35 -5.09
N GLY A 177 23.87 9.19 -3.76
CA GLY A 177 24.96 8.57 -3.01
C GLY A 177 24.96 7.04 -3.07
N ALA A 178 25.89 6.43 -2.34
CA ALA A 178 26.02 4.97 -2.28
C ALA A 178 24.98 4.30 -1.36
N GLY A 179 24.34 5.06 -0.47
CA GLY A 179 23.35 4.56 0.49
C GLY A 179 22.29 5.61 0.81
N PRO A 180 21.43 6.00 -0.14
CA PRO A 180 20.48 7.09 0.02
C PRO A 180 19.51 6.84 1.18
N GLY A 181 19.22 7.88 1.96
CA GLY A 181 18.27 7.77 3.09
C GLY A 181 18.77 6.87 4.22
N THR A 182 20.09 6.78 4.44
CA THR A 182 20.69 6.06 5.56
C THR A 182 21.36 6.99 6.57
N LEU A 183 21.49 6.53 7.81
CA LEU A 183 22.16 7.23 8.90
C LEU A 183 23.25 6.33 9.48
N LEU A 184 24.34 6.92 9.96
CA LEU A 184 25.45 6.22 10.59
C LEU A 184 25.43 6.48 12.11
N GLU A 185 25.40 5.41 12.90
CA GLU A 185 25.32 5.43 14.38
C GLU A 185 26.34 4.46 15.00
N ASN A 186 26.54 4.52 16.32
CA ASN A 186 27.42 3.62 17.09
C ASN A 186 28.80 3.42 16.43
N ILE A 187 29.48 4.54 16.16
CA ILE A 187 30.78 4.52 15.49
C ILE A 187 31.85 4.20 16.53
N GLU A 188 32.50 3.06 16.35
CA GLU A 188 33.54 2.52 17.22
C GLU A 188 34.83 2.35 16.42
N GLN A 189 35.94 2.88 16.94
CA GLN A 189 37.27 2.61 16.40
C GLN A 189 37.78 1.29 17.00
N ILE A 190 37.97 0.28 16.14
CA ILE A 190 38.40 -1.07 16.54
C ILE A 190 39.92 -1.23 16.42
N GLY A 191 40.55 -0.44 15.56
CA GLY A 191 42.00 -0.44 15.38
C GLY A 191 42.48 0.91 14.83
N GLU A 192 43.79 1.03 14.64
CA GLU A 192 44.43 2.27 14.17
C GLU A 192 43.81 2.77 12.84
N ALA A 193 43.54 1.84 11.92
CA ALA A 193 42.88 2.10 10.64
C ALA A 193 41.60 1.25 10.45
N SER A 194 40.88 0.93 11.53
CA SER A 194 39.67 0.11 11.44
C SER A 194 38.50 0.69 12.24
N ILE A 195 37.36 0.82 11.56
CA ILE A 195 36.15 1.42 12.11
C ILE A 195 35.00 0.43 11.95
N ARG A 196 34.16 0.34 12.98
CA ARG A 196 32.86 -0.31 12.92
C ARG A 196 31.78 0.71 13.20
N ALA A 197 30.70 0.65 12.43
CA ALA A 197 29.56 1.51 12.63
C ALA A 197 28.26 0.76 12.33
N THR A 198 27.16 1.30 12.82
CA THR A 198 25.81 0.79 12.56
C THR A 198 25.11 1.70 11.57
N ILE A 199 24.70 1.16 10.43
CA ILE A 199 23.90 1.85 9.43
C ILE A 199 22.42 1.60 9.73
N ARG A 200 21.62 2.66 9.80
CA ARG A 200 20.17 2.60 9.99
C ARG A 200 19.44 3.26 8.82
N SER A 201 18.25 2.76 8.47
CA SER A 201 17.33 3.49 7.59
C SER A 201 16.87 4.79 8.25
N ALA A 202 16.91 5.91 7.52
CA ALA A 202 16.35 7.18 7.99
C ALA A 202 14.82 7.11 8.13
N ALA A 203 14.16 6.30 7.30
CA ALA A 203 12.73 6.03 7.39
C ALA A 203 12.47 4.87 8.37
N ALA A 204 11.77 5.16 9.47
CA ALA A 204 11.40 4.15 10.46
C ALA A 204 10.58 3.00 9.83
N GLY A 205 10.92 1.77 10.18
CA GLY A 205 10.25 0.57 9.67
C GLY A 205 10.65 0.14 8.25
N GLN A 206 11.50 0.91 7.55
CA GLN A 206 12.02 0.54 6.24
C GLN A 206 13.34 -0.24 6.35
N PRO A 207 13.60 -1.21 5.45
CA PRO A 207 14.88 -1.89 5.39
C PRO A 207 15.98 -0.91 4.98
N VAL A 208 17.22 -1.16 5.41
CA VAL A 208 18.39 -0.45 4.87
C VAL A 208 18.48 -0.79 3.38
N PRO A 209 18.54 0.22 2.48
CA PRO A 209 18.71 -0.03 1.06
C PRO A 209 20.01 -0.77 0.79
N ASP A 210 20.12 -1.38 -0.38
CA ASP A 210 21.38 -2.03 -0.74
C ASP A 210 22.45 -0.97 -1.01
N ILE A 211 23.58 -1.09 -0.29
CA ILE A 211 24.65 -0.09 -0.32
C ILE A 211 25.73 -0.61 -1.24
N SER A 212 26.01 0.13 -2.31
CA SER A 212 27.02 -0.28 -3.28
C SER A 212 28.42 -0.14 -2.70
N ILE A 213 29.04 -1.28 -2.36
CA ILE A 213 30.42 -1.34 -1.85
C ILE A 213 31.39 -0.68 -2.84
N ARG A 214 31.22 -0.93 -4.15
CA ARG A 214 32.05 -0.31 -5.20
C ARG A 214 31.98 1.22 -5.19
N ARG A 215 30.77 1.80 -5.06
CA ARG A 215 30.62 3.26 -5.00
C ARG A 215 31.17 3.83 -3.70
N LEU A 216 30.99 3.11 -2.60
CA LEU A 216 31.51 3.51 -1.29
C LEU A 216 33.05 3.45 -1.28
N SER A 217 33.65 2.41 -1.86
CA SER A 217 35.08 2.24 -2.08
C SER A 217 35.65 3.41 -2.89
N ALA A 218 35.05 3.73 -4.03
CA ALA A 218 35.45 4.85 -4.87
C ALA A 218 35.33 6.21 -4.16
N LEU A 219 34.36 6.37 -3.26
CA LEU A 219 34.15 7.62 -2.52
C LEU A 219 35.12 7.79 -1.34
N MET A 220 35.49 6.69 -0.67
CA MET A 220 36.36 6.70 0.51
C MET A 220 37.84 6.52 0.18
N ASP A 221 38.16 6.11 -1.06
CA ASP A 221 39.49 5.67 -1.47
C ASP A 221 40.00 4.50 -0.61
N VAL A 222 39.11 3.51 -0.37
CA VAL A 222 39.39 2.30 0.41
C VAL A 222 39.10 1.07 -0.46
N PRO A 223 40.00 0.08 -0.55
CA PRO A 223 39.77 -1.15 -1.33
C PRO A 223 38.48 -1.88 -0.95
N GLU A 224 37.78 -2.46 -1.95
CA GLU A 224 36.47 -3.12 -1.75
C GLU A 224 36.55 -4.27 -0.73
N GLU A 225 37.68 -4.98 -0.68
CA GLU A 225 37.94 -6.08 0.26
C GLU A 225 38.03 -5.63 1.73
N LEU A 226 38.25 -4.34 1.99
CA LEU A 226 38.30 -3.78 3.35
C LEU A 226 36.94 -3.22 3.79
N ILE A 227 35.91 -3.27 2.96
CA ILE A 227 34.58 -2.74 3.26
C ILE A 227 33.60 -3.91 3.41
N GLY A 228 33.18 -4.17 4.64
CA GLY A 228 32.16 -5.17 4.97
C GLY A 228 30.84 -4.52 5.35
N ILE A 229 29.74 -4.95 4.72
CA ILE A 229 28.38 -4.59 5.13
C ILE A 229 27.61 -5.86 5.45
N GLY A 230 27.22 -6.05 6.71
CA GLY A 230 26.58 -7.27 7.19
C GLY A 230 25.35 -7.03 8.07
N PRO A 231 24.58 -8.08 8.41
CA PRO A 231 23.49 -7.98 9.37
C PRO A 231 24.02 -7.75 10.79
N VAL A 232 23.26 -7.03 11.62
CA VAL A 232 23.53 -6.93 13.07
C VAL A 232 22.72 -8.02 13.79
N PRO A 233 23.37 -8.93 14.56
CA PRO A 233 22.67 -9.97 15.31
C PRO A 233 21.58 -9.40 16.23
N GLY A 234 20.39 -10.00 16.21
CA GLY A 234 19.25 -9.55 17.03
C GLY A 234 18.55 -8.29 16.56
N ARG A 235 18.90 -7.74 15.39
CA ARG A 235 18.24 -6.57 14.79
C ARG A 235 17.62 -6.95 13.44
N GLY A 236 16.51 -6.28 13.10
CA GLY A 236 15.83 -6.47 11.82
C GLY A 236 16.56 -5.80 10.65
N ALA A 237 16.01 -5.96 9.44
CA ALA A 237 16.60 -5.44 8.20
C ALA A 237 16.74 -3.90 8.12
N GLY A 238 16.14 -3.16 9.06
CA GLY A 238 16.30 -1.71 9.19
C GLY A 238 17.67 -1.27 9.75
N VAL A 239 18.55 -2.22 10.09
CA VAL A 239 19.89 -1.98 10.60
C VAL A 239 20.92 -2.91 9.95
N ARG A 240 22.08 -2.37 9.56
CA ARG A 240 23.25 -3.13 9.06
C ARG A 240 24.53 -2.69 9.77
N CYS A 241 25.53 -3.56 9.85
CA CYS A 241 26.84 -3.24 10.38
C CYS A 241 27.78 -2.88 9.22
N LEU A 242 28.41 -1.72 9.29
CA LEU A 242 29.52 -1.32 8.45
C LEU A 242 30.83 -1.63 9.17
N THR A 243 31.75 -2.28 8.50
CA THR A 243 33.12 -2.48 8.95
C THR A 243 34.06 -1.99 7.86
N ILE A 244 35.03 -1.14 8.22
CA ILE A 244 36.03 -0.59 7.31
C ILE A 244 37.41 -0.98 7.87
N GLY A 245 38.27 -1.49 6.99
CA GLY A 245 39.62 -1.96 7.31
C GLY A 245 39.67 -3.48 7.49
N THR A 246 40.87 -4.01 7.62
CA THR A 246 41.06 -5.38 8.10
C THR A 246 40.61 -5.40 9.55
N ALA A 247 39.39 -5.84 9.81
CA ALA A 247 39.01 -6.23 11.16
C ALA A 247 40.01 -7.31 11.57
N ALA A 248 41.07 -6.91 12.30
CA ALA A 248 42.15 -7.79 12.72
C ALA A 248 41.46 -8.94 13.44
N ALA A 249 41.33 -10.09 12.77
CA ALA A 249 40.30 -11.09 12.97
C ALA A 249 39.80 -11.10 14.41
N ALA A 250 38.85 -10.21 14.72
CA ALA A 250 38.37 -10.02 16.07
C ALA A 250 37.23 -11.01 16.30
N ALA A 251 37.48 -12.26 15.92
CA ALA A 251 37.27 -13.34 16.86
C ALA A 251 38.41 -13.27 17.88
N ALA A 252 38.51 -12.15 18.62
CA ALA A 252 39.00 -12.24 19.97
C ALA A 252 38.04 -13.26 20.58
N ASP A 253 38.56 -14.44 20.87
CA ASP A 253 37.82 -15.53 21.50
C ASP A 253 36.89 -14.87 22.54
N PRO A 254 35.57 -15.10 22.50
CA PRO A 254 34.65 -14.47 23.44
C PRO A 254 35.11 -14.60 24.90
N ALA A 255 35.88 -15.65 25.22
CA ALA A 255 36.54 -15.80 26.51
C ALA A 255 37.60 -14.69 26.78
N THR A 256 38.40 -14.32 25.77
CA THR A 256 39.39 -13.24 25.86
C THR A 256 38.74 -11.86 26.01
N VAL A 257 37.66 -11.59 25.25
CA VAL A 257 36.90 -10.33 25.39
C VAL A 257 36.25 -10.23 26.76
N TRP A 258 35.65 -11.32 27.25
CA TRP A 258 35.07 -11.38 28.59
C TRP A 258 36.13 -11.13 29.66
N ALA A 259 37.26 -11.87 29.62
CA ALA A 259 38.31 -11.79 30.62
C ALA A 259 38.96 -10.40 30.70
N GLN A 260 39.16 -9.74 29.56
CA GLN A 260 39.87 -8.45 29.50
C GLN A 260 38.96 -7.24 29.72
N ARG A 261 37.71 -7.29 29.26
CA ARG A 261 36.83 -6.10 29.24
C ARG A 261 35.63 -6.20 30.17
N ILE A 262 34.98 -7.36 30.25
CA ILE A 262 33.68 -7.49 30.93
C ILE A 262 33.87 -7.91 32.39
N ALA A 263 34.69 -8.93 32.65
CA ALA A 263 34.90 -9.45 34.00
C ALA A 263 35.45 -8.39 34.97
N PRO A 264 36.49 -7.58 34.65
CA PRO A 264 37.01 -6.59 35.59
C PRO A 264 36.02 -5.47 35.92
N ALA A 265 35.18 -5.08 34.94
CA ALA A 265 34.28 -3.95 35.08
C ALA A 265 32.92 -4.33 35.67
N ALA A 266 32.36 -5.47 35.27
CA ALA A 266 31.00 -5.86 35.64
C ALA A 266 30.94 -6.97 36.71
N MET A 267 31.93 -7.87 36.77
CA MET A 267 31.91 -9.06 37.65
C MET A 267 33.31 -9.47 38.13
N PRO A 268 34.00 -8.62 38.93
CA PRO A 268 35.36 -8.88 39.35
C PRO A 268 35.46 -10.19 40.15
N GLY A 269 36.45 -11.02 39.82
CA GLY A 269 36.68 -12.32 40.47
C GLY A 269 35.96 -13.51 39.83
N THR A 270 35.20 -13.31 38.75
CA THR A 270 34.53 -14.40 38.03
C THR A 270 35.38 -14.94 36.88
N VAL A 271 35.43 -16.27 36.72
CA VAL A 271 36.13 -16.97 35.63
C VAL A 271 35.10 -17.59 34.70
N LEU A 272 35.25 -17.35 33.40
CA LEU A 272 34.36 -17.91 32.39
C LEU A 272 34.71 -19.40 32.18
N THR A 273 33.79 -20.30 32.54
CA THR A 273 34.01 -21.76 32.48
C THR A 273 33.61 -22.40 31.15
N GLY A 274 32.89 -21.67 30.29
CA GLY A 274 32.58 -22.12 28.93
C GLY A 274 31.67 -21.15 28.18
N VAL A 275 31.86 -21.04 26.85
CA VAL A 275 30.99 -20.27 25.96
C VAL A 275 30.24 -21.23 25.06
N ARG A 276 28.91 -21.28 25.20
CA ARG A 276 28.07 -22.06 24.28
C ARG A 276 27.55 -21.15 23.17
N THR A 277 28.20 -21.15 22.02
CA THR A 277 27.70 -20.48 20.82
C THR A 277 26.62 -21.33 20.16
N GLY A 278 25.35 -21.03 20.43
CA GLY A 278 24.23 -21.70 19.77
C GLY A 278 24.04 -21.19 18.34
N ARG A 279 24.12 -22.08 17.35
CA ARG A 279 23.55 -21.84 16.01
C ARG A 279 22.04 -22.08 16.14
N LEU A 280 21.20 -21.08 15.85
CA LEU A 280 19.75 -21.28 15.76
C LEU A 280 19.50 -22.34 14.67
N GLY A 281 19.04 -23.51 15.07
CA GLY A 281 18.70 -24.59 14.15
C GLY A 281 17.56 -24.15 13.23
N VAL A 282 17.72 -24.38 11.92
CA VAL A 282 16.63 -24.25 10.95
C VAL A 282 15.56 -25.30 11.34
N PRO A 283 14.32 -24.88 11.64
CA PRO A 283 13.27 -25.84 11.96
C PRO A 283 12.76 -26.46 10.65
N GLY A 284 12.92 -27.77 10.50
CA GLY A 284 12.24 -28.56 9.46
C GLY A 284 13.17 -29.17 8.42
N GLY A 285 13.85 -30.24 8.81
CA GLY A 285 14.64 -31.09 7.91
C GLY A 285 14.68 -32.54 8.40
N GLU A 286 13.53 -33.10 8.76
CA GLU A 286 13.32 -34.55 8.82
C GLU A 286 12.62 -34.92 7.51
N GLY A 287 13.09 -35.86 6.69
CA GLY A 287 13.77 -37.10 7.03
C GLY A 287 12.80 -38.25 6.80
N GLY A 288 12.56 -38.59 5.52
CA GLY A 288 11.83 -39.79 5.12
C GLY A 288 12.79 -40.75 4.45
N ALA A 289 13.17 -41.79 5.19
CA ALA A 289 13.80 -43.00 4.68
C ALA A 289 12.78 -43.88 3.93
#